data_AF-A0A9Q1A6V0-F1
#
_entry.id   AF-A0A9Q1A6V0-F1
#
_cell.length_a   1.000
_cell.length_b   1.000
_cell.length_c   1.000
_cell.angle_alpha   90.00
_cell.angle_beta   90.00
_cell.angle_gamma   90.00
#
_symmetry.space_group_name_H-M   'P 1'
#
loop_
_entity.id
_entity.type
_entity.pdbx_description
1 polymer ?
#
loop_
_entity_poly.entity_id
_entity_poly.type
_entity_poly.pdbx_seq_one_letter_code
_entity_poly.pdbx_strand_id
1 'polypeptide(L)'
;MASGTDESLTCTGSVLSALSEKLYVIRGGCGAGSGVKMINQLLAGVHIASGAEAMALGDRLGLNTRMLFDFVKNRGGTSWMFENRVPHMLDNDYTPYSALDIFVKDLGIVTRESSSLKVPLHIATVAHQLFLAGSAAGWGRQDDAGVVKVYETLTGVKVEGKLPVLKKEVVLQSLPPEWSLDPIDDIHRLNQSNSKTLVVLDDDPTGTQTVHDIEVLTEWSVESLVEKLRKKPKCFFILTNSRSLSSEKASALIKDICGNLSVAAKSVENIDYTVVLRGDSTLRGHFPEEADAVVSLHGEMDAWIICPFFLQGGRYTIKGIHYVADSDWLVPAGDTEFARDASFGYKSSNLREWVEEKTRGRIPASSVSSISINLLREGGPEGMDNQH
;
A
#
# COMPACT_ATOMS: atom_id res chain seq x y z
N MET A 1 -23.37 9.45 -29.48
CA MET A 1 -24.05 8.49 -30.39
C MET A 1 -25.26 9.20 -30.96
N ALA A 2 -25.45 9.18 -32.28
CA ALA A 2 -26.56 9.82 -32.96
C ALA A 2 -27.19 8.86 -34.00
N SER A 3 -28.49 8.98 -34.22
CA SER A 3 -29.23 8.20 -35.23
C SER A 3 -30.43 9.01 -35.72
N GLY A 4 -30.79 8.87 -36.99
CA GLY A 4 -31.89 9.59 -37.63
C GLY A 4 -31.89 9.34 -39.13
N THR A 5 -32.60 10.17 -39.89
CA THR A 5 -32.50 10.16 -41.35
C THR A 5 -31.15 10.74 -41.78
N ASP A 6 -30.64 10.31 -42.94
CA ASP A 6 -29.36 10.81 -43.48
C ASP A 6 -29.38 12.33 -43.66
N GLU A 7 -30.51 12.89 -44.08
CA GLU A 7 -30.72 14.33 -44.22
C GLU A 7 -30.55 15.06 -42.88
N SER A 8 -31.20 14.57 -41.81
CA SER A 8 -31.11 15.17 -40.48
C SER A 8 -29.70 15.06 -39.90
N LEU A 9 -29.04 13.91 -40.08
CA LEU A 9 -27.67 13.70 -39.61
C LEU A 9 -26.67 14.57 -40.37
N THR A 10 -26.88 14.78 -41.66
CA THR A 10 -26.05 15.68 -42.48
C THR A 10 -26.23 17.13 -42.03
N CYS A 11 -27.48 17.57 -41.83
CA CYS A 11 -27.79 18.93 -41.42
C CYS A 11 -27.25 19.27 -40.02
N THR A 12 -27.32 18.31 -39.07
CA THR A 12 -26.93 18.53 -37.67
C THR A 12 -25.50 18.08 -37.33
N GLY A 13 -24.80 17.46 -38.29
CA GLY A 13 -23.52 16.79 -38.04
C GLY A 13 -22.43 17.70 -37.48
N SER A 14 -22.36 18.96 -37.90
CA SER A 14 -21.37 19.93 -37.40
C SER A 14 -21.60 20.27 -35.93
N VAL A 15 -22.84 20.49 -35.53
CA VAL A 15 -23.22 20.76 -34.13
C VAL A 15 -22.96 19.54 -33.25
N LEU A 16 -23.39 18.36 -33.70
CA LEU A 16 -23.18 17.11 -32.96
C LEU A 16 -21.68 16.81 -32.78
N SER A 17 -20.87 17.08 -33.80
CA SER A 17 -19.42 16.90 -33.74
C SER A 17 -18.77 17.89 -32.77
N ALA A 18 -19.24 19.14 -32.72
CA ALA A 18 -18.72 20.13 -31.76
C ALA A 18 -19.03 19.79 -30.30
N LEU A 19 -20.13 19.06 -30.03
CA LEU A 19 -20.56 18.66 -28.69
C LEU A 19 -19.95 17.32 -28.22
N SER A 20 -19.18 16.64 -29.05
CA SER A 20 -18.65 15.31 -28.73
C SER A 20 -17.19 15.19 -29.12
N GLU A 21 -16.36 14.64 -28.24
CA GLU A 21 -14.98 14.27 -28.60
C GLU A 21 -14.97 13.25 -29.75
N LYS A 22 -15.93 12.32 -29.76
CA LYS A 22 -16.11 11.35 -30.85
C LYS A 22 -17.60 11.11 -31.15
N LEU A 23 -18.00 11.45 -32.38
CA LEU A 23 -19.36 11.23 -32.85
C LEU A 23 -19.50 9.86 -33.52
N TYR A 24 -20.29 8.98 -32.90
CA TYR A 24 -20.70 7.71 -33.51
C TYR A 24 -22.09 7.85 -34.14
N VAL A 25 -22.16 7.66 -35.46
CA VAL A 25 -23.42 7.61 -36.22
C VAL A 25 -23.90 6.16 -36.30
N ILE A 26 -25.05 5.89 -35.70
CA ILE A 26 -25.65 4.56 -35.66
C ILE A 26 -26.71 4.46 -36.76
N ARG A 27 -26.48 3.53 -37.70
CA ARG A 27 -27.43 3.23 -38.78
C ARG A 27 -28.62 2.43 -38.24
N GLY A 28 -29.78 2.59 -38.86
CA GLY A 28 -31.03 1.96 -38.43
C GLY A 28 -32.21 2.93 -38.20
N GLY A 29 -32.05 4.20 -38.59
CA GLY A 29 -33.10 5.21 -38.47
C GLY A 29 -33.32 5.71 -37.03
N CYS A 30 -34.44 6.38 -36.81
CA CYS A 30 -34.79 6.94 -35.51
C CYS A 30 -34.88 5.85 -34.43
N GLY A 31 -34.24 6.09 -33.28
CA GLY A 31 -34.25 5.16 -32.14
C GLY A 31 -33.03 4.23 -32.05
N ALA A 32 -32.27 4.03 -33.14
CA ALA A 32 -31.11 3.14 -33.13
C ALA A 32 -30.02 3.58 -32.13
N GLY A 33 -29.76 4.89 -32.02
CA GLY A 33 -28.84 5.45 -31.03
C GLY A 33 -29.30 5.23 -29.59
N SER A 34 -30.60 5.36 -29.32
CA SER A 34 -31.20 5.05 -28.02
C SER A 34 -31.07 3.57 -27.68
N GLY A 35 -31.23 2.68 -28.68
CA GLY A 35 -31.01 1.24 -28.53
C GLY A 35 -29.56 0.92 -28.13
N VAL A 36 -28.57 1.49 -28.81
CA VAL A 36 -27.14 1.30 -28.44
C VAL A 36 -26.86 1.85 -27.04
N LYS A 37 -27.40 3.01 -26.68
CA LYS A 37 -27.28 3.56 -25.32
C LYS A 37 -27.90 2.63 -24.28
N MET A 38 -29.06 2.04 -24.56
CA MET A 38 -29.72 1.09 -23.66
C MET A 38 -28.85 -0.15 -23.41
N ILE A 39 -28.24 -0.72 -24.46
CA ILE A 39 -27.30 -1.84 -24.33
C ILE A 39 -26.06 -1.43 -23.52
N ASN A 40 -25.53 -0.23 -23.75
CA ASN A 40 -24.40 0.27 -22.96
C ASN A 40 -24.75 0.40 -21.47
N GLN A 41 -25.95 0.91 -21.14
CA GLN A 41 -26.38 1.03 -19.74
C GLN A 41 -26.69 -0.33 -19.09
N LEU A 42 -27.20 -1.29 -19.86
CA LEU A 42 -27.34 -2.69 -19.42
C LEU A 42 -25.98 -3.23 -18.96
N LEU A 43 -24.97 -3.19 -19.83
CA LEU A 43 -23.63 -3.69 -19.50
C LEU A 43 -23.02 -2.92 -18.33
N ALA A 44 -23.17 -1.59 -18.32
CA ALA A 44 -22.65 -0.76 -17.26
C ALA A 44 -23.21 -1.15 -15.88
N GLY A 45 -24.54 -1.23 -15.76
CA GLY A 45 -25.18 -1.55 -14.49
C GLY A 45 -24.89 -2.97 -14.02
N VAL A 46 -24.86 -3.93 -14.95
CA VAL A 46 -24.46 -5.31 -14.64
C VAL A 46 -23.02 -5.37 -14.13
N HIS A 47 -22.07 -4.72 -14.81
CA HIS A 47 -20.66 -4.76 -14.40
C HIS A 47 -20.41 -4.08 -13.05
N ILE A 48 -21.11 -2.99 -12.72
CA ILE A 48 -21.00 -2.35 -11.40
C ILE A 48 -21.53 -3.31 -10.32
N ALA A 49 -22.71 -3.89 -10.53
CA ALA A 49 -23.31 -4.85 -9.60
C ALA A 49 -22.43 -6.09 -9.41
N SER A 50 -21.90 -6.66 -10.49
CA SER A 50 -20.97 -7.80 -10.43
C SER A 50 -19.65 -7.45 -9.76
N GLY A 51 -19.14 -6.23 -9.95
CA GLY A 51 -17.97 -5.73 -9.21
C GLY A 51 -18.23 -5.69 -7.71
N ALA A 52 -19.32 -5.06 -7.29
CA ALA A 52 -19.75 -5.02 -5.89
C ALA A 52 -19.87 -6.43 -5.28
N GLU A 53 -20.50 -7.37 -5.98
CA GLU A 53 -20.64 -8.77 -5.55
C GLU A 53 -19.28 -9.48 -5.38
N ALA A 54 -18.40 -9.35 -6.37
CA ALA A 54 -17.08 -9.96 -6.34
C ALA A 54 -16.24 -9.45 -5.17
N MET A 55 -16.29 -8.14 -4.92
CA MET A 55 -15.56 -7.53 -3.81
C MET A 55 -16.13 -7.94 -2.44
N ALA A 56 -17.46 -8.00 -2.30
CA ALA A 56 -18.12 -8.49 -1.10
C ALA A 56 -17.78 -9.96 -0.79
N LEU A 57 -17.74 -10.81 -1.82
CA LEU A 57 -17.29 -12.19 -1.68
C LEU A 57 -15.80 -12.26 -1.30
N GLY A 58 -14.97 -11.41 -1.89
CA GLY A 58 -13.55 -11.29 -1.56
C GLY A 58 -13.32 -11.01 -0.08
N ASP A 59 -14.03 -10.02 0.47
CA ASP A 59 -13.99 -9.72 1.91
C ASP A 59 -14.45 -10.92 2.76
N ARG A 60 -15.57 -11.57 2.37
CA ARG A 60 -16.07 -12.76 3.06
C ARG A 60 -15.05 -13.90 3.11
N LEU A 61 -14.23 -14.04 2.08
CA LEU A 61 -13.15 -15.03 2.01
C LEU A 61 -11.92 -14.63 2.83
N GLY A 62 -11.93 -13.47 3.49
CA GLY A 62 -10.80 -12.93 4.24
C GLY A 62 -9.68 -12.39 3.35
N LEU A 63 -9.97 -12.08 2.08
CA LEU A 63 -9.00 -11.51 1.17
C LEU A 63 -8.87 -10.01 1.41
N ASN A 64 -7.66 -9.47 1.20
CA ASN A 64 -7.47 -8.03 1.09
C ASN A 64 -8.15 -7.55 -0.20
N THR A 65 -9.26 -6.82 -0.05
CA THR A 65 -10.09 -6.34 -1.17
C THR A 65 -9.34 -5.36 -2.08
N ARG A 66 -8.39 -4.57 -1.55
CA ARG A 66 -7.55 -3.70 -2.38
C ARG A 66 -6.59 -4.50 -3.25
N MET A 67 -5.88 -5.48 -2.67
CA MET A 67 -5.04 -6.39 -3.44
C MET A 67 -5.84 -7.19 -4.47
N LEU A 68 -7.05 -7.64 -4.11
CA LEU A 68 -7.94 -8.34 -5.02
C LEU A 68 -8.31 -7.46 -6.22
N PHE A 69 -8.65 -6.20 -5.98
CA PHE A 69 -8.91 -5.23 -7.05
C PHE A 69 -7.69 -5.05 -7.96
N ASP A 70 -6.50 -4.82 -7.39
CA ASP A 70 -5.28 -4.61 -8.17
C ASP A 70 -4.90 -5.83 -9.01
N PHE A 71 -5.14 -7.04 -8.47
CA PHE A 71 -4.95 -8.28 -9.22
C PHE A 71 -5.95 -8.41 -10.38
N VAL A 72 -7.25 -8.24 -10.11
CA VAL A 72 -8.31 -8.43 -11.13
C VAL A 72 -8.24 -7.38 -12.23
N LYS A 73 -7.94 -6.12 -11.88
CA LYS A 73 -7.77 -5.00 -12.83
C LYS A 73 -6.80 -5.33 -13.96
N ASN A 74 -5.75 -6.11 -13.68
CA ASN A 74 -4.72 -6.48 -14.66
C ASN A 74 -4.96 -7.84 -15.33
N ARG A 75 -6.19 -8.36 -15.30
CA ARG A 75 -6.56 -9.68 -15.83
C ARG A 75 -7.84 -9.58 -16.66
N GLY A 76 -8.08 -10.58 -17.50
CA GLY A 76 -9.24 -10.61 -18.42
C GLY A 76 -10.62 -10.62 -17.75
N GLY A 77 -10.69 -10.79 -16.43
CA GLY A 77 -11.94 -10.70 -15.66
C GLY A 77 -12.38 -9.25 -15.34
N THR A 78 -11.58 -8.25 -15.70
CA THR A 78 -11.89 -6.83 -15.46
C THR A 78 -12.96 -6.29 -16.42
N SER A 79 -13.48 -5.10 -16.10
CA SER A 79 -14.25 -4.26 -17.02
C SER A 79 -13.99 -2.78 -16.71
N TRP A 80 -14.28 -1.89 -17.65
CA TRP A 80 -14.13 -0.45 -17.40
C TRP A 80 -14.90 0.03 -16.16
N MET A 81 -16.11 -0.50 -15.93
CA MET A 81 -16.91 -0.15 -14.74
C MET A 81 -16.30 -0.70 -13.45
N PHE A 82 -15.70 -1.89 -13.49
CA PHE A 82 -14.99 -2.45 -12.34
C PHE A 82 -13.80 -1.56 -11.96
N GLU A 83 -12.96 -1.23 -12.95
CA GLU A 83 -11.77 -0.38 -12.76
C GLU A 83 -12.11 1.01 -12.25
N ASN A 84 -13.26 1.54 -12.67
CA ASN A 84 -13.68 2.88 -12.28
C ASN A 84 -14.44 2.93 -10.95
N ARG A 85 -15.34 1.98 -10.67
CA ARG A 85 -16.25 2.04 -9.50
C ARG A 85 -15.77 1.30 -8.27
N VAL A 86 -15.01 0.22 -8.41
CA VAL A 86 -14.50 -0.51 -7.24
C VAL A 86 -13.58 0.35 -6.35
N PRO A 87 -12.72 1.24 -6.89
CA PRO A 87 -11.99 2.18 -6.04
C PRO A 87 -12.89 2.99 -5.11
N HIS A 88 -14.04 3.47 -5.59
CA HIS A 88 -14.99 4.22 -4.77
C HIS A 88 -15.55 3.35 -3.62
N MET A 89 -15.80 2.07 -3.88
CA MET A 89 -16.21 1.09 -2.85
C MET A 89 -15.11 0.95 -1.80
N LEU A 90 -13.87 0.68 -2.23
CA LEU A 90 -12.71 0.46 -1.37
C LEU A 90 -12.34 1.69 -0.54
N ASP A 91 -12.47 2.88 -1.12
CA ASP A 91 -12.13 4.15 -0.47
C ASP A 91 -13.27 4.66 0.43
N ASN A 92 -14.45 4.02 0.38
CA ASN A 92 -15.67 4.44 1.08
C ASN A 92 -16.05 5.90 0.73
N ASP A 93 -15.77 6.33 -0.50
CA ASP A 93 -16.11 7.65 -1.04
C ASP A 93 -17.23 7.51 -2.06
N TYR A 94 -18.42 7.97 -1.69
CA TYR A 94 -19.61 7.94 -2.54
C TYR A 94 -20.06 9.32 -2.98
N THR A 95 -19.11 10.26 -3.10
CA THR A 95 -19.33 11.54 -3.76
C THR A 95 -19.87 11.29 -5.17
N PRO A 96 -21.09 11.74 -5.50
CA PRO A 96 -21.78 11.30 -6.71
C PRO A 96 -21.19 11.94 -7.97
N TYR A 97 -20.43 11.17 -8.75
CA TYR A 97 -20.14 11.50 -10.15
C TYR A 97 -21.26 10.99 -11.08
N SER A 98 -21.91 9.89 -10.67
CA SER A 98 -23.12 9.33 -11.25
C SER A 98 -23.95 8.73 -10.13
N ALA A 99 -25.18 9.21 -9.95
CA ALA A 99 -26.00 8.79 -8.82
C ALA A 99 -26.55 7.36 -9.00
N LEU A 100 -26.70 6.63 -7.90
CA LEU A 100 -27.27 5.28 -7.86
C LEU A 100 -28.65 5.22 -8.55
N ASP A 101 -29.50 6.24 -8.35
CA ASP A 101 -30.82 6.33 -8.99
C ASP A 101 -30.76 6.46 -10.53
N ILE A 102 -29.62 6.85 -11.10
CA ILE A 102 -29.43 6.82 -12.56
C ILE A 102 -29.52 5.37 -13.06
N PHE A 103 -28.92 4.42 -12.35
CA PHE A 103 -28.98 3.00 -12.71
C PHE A 103 -30.31 2.35 -12.36
N VAL A 104 -31.03 2.83 -11.34
CA VAL A 104 -32.45 2.48 -11.13
C VAL A 104 -33.27 2.84 -12.37
N LYS A 105 -33.14 4.08 -12.85
CA LYS A 105 -33.86 4.56 -14.03
C LYS A 105 -33.44 3.82 -15.30
N ASP A 106 -32.14 3.70 -15.57
CA ASP A 106 -31.63 3.16 -16.82
C ASP A 106 -31.86 1.65 -16.94
N LEU A 107 -31.62 0.86 -15.89
CA LEU A 107 -31.95 -0.57 -15.89
C LEU A 107 -33.48 -0.80 -15.87
N GLY A 108 -34.24 0.15 -15.32
CA GLY A 108 -35.70 0.18 -15.46
C GLY A 108 -36.15 0.33 -16.92
N ILE A 109 -35.47 1.15 -17.72
CA ILE A 109 -35.73 1.25 -19.17
C ILE A 109 -35.39 -0.08 -19.86
N VAL A 110 -34.20 -0.63 -19.59
CA VAL A 110 -33.73 -1.91 -20.15
C VAL A 110 -34.72 -3.04 -19.90
N THR A 111 -35.15 -3.22 -18.65
CA THR A 111 -36.04 -4.33 -18.26
C THR A 111 -37.46 -4.19 -18.81
N ARG A 112 -37.98 -2.95 -18.97
CA ARG A 112 -39.26 -2.71 -19.64
C ARG A 112 -39.20 -3.04 -21.13
N GLU A 113 -38.14 -2.60 -21.82
CA GLU A 113 -37.97 -2.88 -23.25
C GLU A 113 -37.76 -4.37 -23.51
N SER A 114 -36.97 -5.04 -22.67
CA SER A 114 -36.76 -6.48 -22.83
C SER A 114 -38.06 -7.26 -22.65
N SER A 115 -38.93 -6.81 -21.74
CA SER A 115 -40.25 -7.40 -21.51
C SER A 115 -41.19 -7.19 -22.70
N SER A 116 -41.21 -5.99 -23.31
CA SER A 116 -42.03 -5.72 -24.49
C SER A 116 -41.60 -6.57 -25.70
N LEU A 117 -40.28 -6.79 -25.84
CA LEU A 117 -39.68 -7.60 -26.89
C LEU A 117 -39.65 -9.11 -26.58
N LYS A 118 -40.09 -9.53 -25.39
CA LYS A 118 -40.03 -10.92 -24.90
C LYS A 118 -38.62 -11.52 -24.91
N VAL A 119 -37.61 -10.69 -24.63
CA VAL A 119 -36.21 -11.10 -24.48
C VAL A 119 -35.88 -11.17 -22.97
N PRO A 120 -35.61 -12.35 -22.42
CA PRO A 120 -35.29 -12.48 -21.00
C PRO A 120 -33.86 -11.98 -20.70
N LEU A 121 -33.73 -10.98 -19.82
CA LEU A 121 -32.45 -10.44 -19.36
C LEU A 121 -32.22 -10.76 -17.88
N HIS A 122 -31.83 -12.01 -17.59
CA HIS A 122 -31.73 -12.50 -16.21
C HIS A 122 -30.76 -11.67 -15.34
N ILE A 123 -29.54 -11.42 -15.81
CA ILE A 123 -28.52 -10.71 -15.03
C ILE A 123 -28.91 -9.24 -14.82
N ALA A 124 -29.38 -8.56 -15.87
CA ALA A 124 -29.81 -7.17 -15.76
C ALA A 124 -31.01 -6.99 -14.82
N THR A 125 -31.92 -7.98 -14.76
CA THR A 125 -33.04 -7.97 -13.83
C THR A 125 -32.57 -8.05 -12.38
N VAL A 126 -31.62 -8.93 -12.08
CA VAL A 126 -31.02 -9.03 -10.74
C VAL A 126 -30.25 -7.75 -10.38
N ALA A 127 -29.43 -7.24 -11.30
CA ALA A 127 -28.71 -5.98 -11.09
C ALA A 127 -29.69 -4.82 -10.79
N HIS A 128 -30.79 -4.71 -11.54
CA HIS A 128 -31.81 -3.69 -11.30
C HIS A 128 -32.42 -3.80 -9.88
N GLN A 129 -32.66 -5.01 -9.37
CA GLN A 129 -33.15 -5.20 -8.00
C GLN A 129 -32.12 -4.76 -6.94
N LEU A 130 -30.82 -4.96 -7.17
CA LEU A 130 -29.78 -4.47 -6.27
C LEU A 130 -29.76 -2.94 -6.20
N PHE A 131 -29.88 -2.26 -7.34
CA PHE A 131 -29.99 -0.79 -7.37
C PHE A 131 -31.28 -0.30 -6.71
N LEU A 132 -32.42 -0.96 -6.92
CA LEU A 132 -33.67 -0.63 -6.22
C LEU A 132 -33.52 -0.79 -4.71
N ALA A 133 -32.88 -1.86 -4.24
CA ALA A 133 -32.61 -2.07 -2.82
C ALA A 133 -31.72 -0.94 -2.23
N GLY A 134 -30.65 -0.56 -2.95
CA GLY A 134 -29.79 0.54 -2.52
C GLY A 134 -30.51 1.90 -2.48
N SER A 135 -31.37 2.18 -3.47
CA SER A 135 -32.21 3.37 -3.49
C SER A 135 -33.19 3.40 -2.32
N ALA A 136 -33.88 2.29 -2.07
CA ALA A 136 -34.81 2.13 -0.95
C ALA A 136 -34.12 2.24 0.42
N ALA A 137 -32.84 1.88 0.52
CA ALA A 137 -32.01 2.07 1.70
C ALA A 137 -31.54 3.54 1.91
N GLY A 138 -31.93 4.46 1.03
CA GLY A 138 -31.63 5.89 1.14
C GLY A 138 -30.34 6.32 0.43
N TRP A 139 -29.72 5.46 -0.39
CA TRP A 139 -28.47 5.77 -1.09
C TRP A 139 -28.67 6.26 -2.52
N GLY A 140 -29.91 6.50 -2.96
CA GLY A 140 -30.23 6.87 -4.35
C GLY A 140 -29.47 8.07 -4.90
N ARG A 141 -29.12 9.04 -4.03
CA ARG A 141 -28.36 10.25 -4.39
C ARG A 141 -26.85 10.13 -4.23
N GLN A 142 -26.35 8.99 -3.76
CA GLN A 142 -24.91 8.71 -3.64
C GLN A 142 -24.37 8.16 -4.95
N ASP A 143 -23.05 8.07 -5.08
CA ASP A 143 -22.41 7.42 -6.23
C ASP A 143 -22.95 5.99 -6.46
N ASP A 144 -23.08 5.60 -7.72
CA ASP A 144 -23.64 4.30 -8.11
C ASP A 144 -22.80 3.09 -7.64
N ALA A 145 -21.52 3.30 -7.28
CA ALA A 145 -20.70 2.32 -6.56
C ALA A 145 -21.29 1.96 -5.18
N GLY A 146 -22.16 2.82 -4.62
CA GLY A 146 -22.90 2.59 -3.38
C GLY A 146 -23.78 1.35 -3.38
N VAL A 147 -24.03 0.72 -4.54
CA VAL A 147 -24.72 -0.58 -4.61
C VAL A 147 -24.02 -1.67 -3.79
N VAL A 148 -22.70 -1.55 -3.55
CA VAL A 148 -21.93 -2.47 -2.67
C VAL A 148 -22.49 -2.54 -1.25
N LYS A 149 -23.05 -1.44 -0.75
CA LYS A 149 -23.63 -1.35 0.61
C LYS A 149 -24.80 -2.29 0.82
N VAL A 150 -25.46 -2.74 -0.25
CA VAL A 150 -26.49 -3.79 -0.18
C VAL A 150 -25.88 -5.07 0.40
N TYR A 151 -24.71 -5.48 -0.08
CA TYR A 151 -24.02 -6.66 0.42
C TYR A 151 -23.47 -6.46 1.84
N GLU A 152 -22.89 -5.29 2.10
CA GLU A 152 -22.38 -4.94 3.44
C GLU A 152 -23.49 -4.98 4.50
N THR A 153 -24.66 -4.45 4.15
CA THR A 153 -25.83 -4.44 5.05
C THR A 153 -26.40 -5.83 5.25
N LEU A 154 -26.55 -6.62 4.19
CA LEU A 154 -27.17 -7.94 4.25
C LEU A 154 -26.29 -8.99 4.94
N THR A 155 -24.98 -8.84 4.84
CA THR A 155 -24.06 -9.91 5.21
C THR A 155 -23.04 -9.51 6.27
N GLY A 156 -22.86 -8.21 6.54
CA GLY A 156 -21.87 -7.69 7.48
C GLY A 156 -20.44 -7.65 6.93
N VAL A 157 -20.23 -7.98 5.65
CA VAL A 157 -18.94 -7.75 4.97
C VAL A 157 -18.62 -6.26 4.93
N LYS A 158 -17.33 -5.95 4.83
CA LYS A 158 -16.82 -4.59 4.68
C LYS A 158 -15.94 -4.53 3.46
N VAL A 159 -16.48 -4.02 2.36
CA VAL A 159 -15.70 -3.78 1.14
C VAL A 159 -14.94 -2.48 1.29
N GLU A 160 -14.10 -2.44 2.31
CA GLU A 160 -13.25 -1.31 2.64
C GLU A 160 -11.81 -1.75 2.34
N GLY A 161 -11.11 -0.97 1.53
CA GLY A 161 -9.70 -1.21 1.21
C GLY A 161 -8.75 -0.73 2.30
N LYS A 162 -9.25 -0.42 3.50
CA LYS A 162 -8.45 -0.07 4.66
C LYS A 162 -8.12 -1.32 5.45
N LEU A 163 -6.86 -1.44 5.83
CA LEU A 163 -6.43 -2.53 6.70
C LEU A 163 -7.16 -2.39 8.05
N PRO A 164 -7.54 -3.51 8.68
CA PRO A 164 -8.35 -3.45 9.89
C PRO A 164 -7.56 -2.78 11.02
N VAL A 165 -8.22 -1.89 11.76
CA VAL A 165 -7.74 -1.47 13.08
C VAL A 165 -7.95 -2.64 14.03
N LEU A 166 -6.87 -3.13 14.64
CA LEU A 166 -6.93 -4.35 15.44
C LEU A 166 -6.92 -4.03 16.93
N LYS A 167 -7.67 -4.78 17.74
CA LYS A 167 -7.56 -4.68 19.19
C LYS A 167 -6.25 -5.33 19.64
N LYS A 168 -5.33 -4.54 20.20
CA LYS A 168 -3.96 -4.92 20.53
C LYS A 168 -3.90 -6.22 21.32
N GLU A 169 -4.64 -6.30 22.42
CA GLU A 169 -4.65 -7.47 23.30
C GLU A 169 -5.10 -8.75 22.59
N VAL A 170 -6.16 -8.66 21.77
CA VAL A 170 -6.70 -9.81 21.03
C VAL A 170 -5.67 -10.35 20.04
N VAL A 171 -4.98 -9.45 19.34
CA VAL A 171 -3.96 -9.86 18.38
C VAL A 171 -2.77 -10.49 19.09
N LEU A 172 -2.25 -9.87 20.13
CA LEU A 172 -1.08 -10.37 20.86
C LEU A 172 -1.36 -11.75 21.48
N GLN A 173 -2.56 -11.98 22.01
CA GLN A 173 -3.00 -13.30 22.51
C GLN A 173 -3.16 -14.35 21.40
N SER A 174 -3.39 -13.92 20.16
CA SER A 174 -3.55 -14.83 19.00
C SER A 174 -2.22 -15.23 18.34
N LEU A 175 -1.11 -14.59 18.73
CA LEU A 175 0.21 -14.89 18.16
C LEU A 175 0.68 -16.28 18.62
N PRO A 176 1.48 -16.98 17.80
CA PRO A 176 2.18 -18.18 18.26
C PRO A 176 2.97 -17.91 19.55
N PRO A 177 3.15 -18.90 20.43
CA PRO A 177 3.93 -18.72 21.65
C PRO A 177 5.35 -18.27 21.31
N GLU A 178 5.98 -17.51 22.20
CA GLU A 178 7.37 -17.09 22.02
C GLU A 178 8.30 -18.28 21.86
N TRP A 179 9.35 -18.09 21.06
CA TRP A 179 10.38 -19.10 20.89
C TRP A 179 10.93 -19.50 22.26
N SER A 180 10.94 -20.80 22.55
CA SER A 180 11.14 -21.30 23.90
C SER A 180 12.57 -21.15 24.43
N LEU A 181 13.55 -20.94 23.54
CA LEU A 181 14.94 -20.73 23.90
C LEU A 181 15.26 -19.24 23.89
N ASP A 182 15.91 -18.75 24.95
CA ASP A 182 16.42 -17.39 24.97
C ASP A 182 17.65 -17.30 24.03
N PRO A 183 17.58 -16.51 22.93
CA PRO A 183 18.68 -16.42 21.98
C PRO A 183 19.87 -15.59 22.51
N ILE A 184 19.77 -14.95 23.68
CA ILE A 184 20.81 -14.05 24.19
C ILE A 184 22.18 -14.71 24.31
N ASP A 185 22.24 -15.97 24.77
CA ASP A 185 23.51 -16.69 24.90
C ASP A 185 24.14 -16.98 23.53
N ASP A 186 23.33 -17.32 22.52
CA ASP A 186 23.80 -17.54 21.15
C ASP A 186 24.26 -16.22 20.51
N ILE A 187 23.52 -15.12 20.74
CA ILE A 187 23.92 -13.77 20.32
C ILE A 187 25.26 -13.38 20.97
N HIS A 188 25.44 -13.62 22.26
CA HIS A 188 26.70 -13.38 22.95
C HIS A 188 27.83 -14.21 22.35
N ARG A 189 27.59 -15.48 22.04
CA ARG A 189 28.59 -16.36 21.40
C ARG A 189 28.97 -15.86 20.00
N LEU A 190 27.99 -15.49 19.18
CA LEU A 190 28.22 -14.90 17.85
C LEU A 190 29.00 -13.58 17.95
N ASN A 191 28.67 -12.74 18.93
CA ASN A 191 29.36 -11.48 19.19
C ASN A 191 30.78 -11.63 19.75
N GLN A 192 31.09 -12.74 20.42
CA GLN A 192 32.46 -13.04 20.86
C GLN A 192 33.38 -13.33 19.67
N SER A 193 32.88 -13.99 18.63
CA SER A 193 33.60 -14.20 17.37
C SER A 193 33.62 -12.97 16.46
N ASN A 194 32.73 -12.00 16.69
CA ASN A 194 32.62 -10.79 15.87
C ASN A 194 33.50 -9.65 16.41
N SER A 195 34.55 -9.33 15.66
CA SER A 195 35.45 -8.21 15.96
C SER A 195 35.02 -6.89 15.33
N LYS A 196 33.94 -6.87 14.54
CA LYS A 196 33.49 -5.66 13.83
C LYS A 196 32.90 -4.63 14.79
N THR A 197 33.20 -3.36 14.52
CA THR A 197 32.57 -2.21 15.16
C THR A 197 31.24 -1.89 14.47
N LEU A 198 30.16 -1.74 15.24
CA LEU A 198 28.87 -1.31 14.71
C LEU A 198 28.79 0.23 14.65
N VAL A 199 28.66 0.79 13.46
CA VAL A 199 28.50 2.23 13.24
C VAL A 199 27.05 2.50 12.84
N VAL A 200 26.31 3.18 13.71
CA VAL A 200 24.89 3.48 13.47
C VAL A 200 24.78 4.91 12.95
N LEU A 201 24.21 5.09 11.75
CA LEU A 201 23.86 6.40 11.23
C LEU A 201 22.38 6.67 11.57
N ASP A 202 22.14 7.61 12.46
CA ASP A 202 20.80 7.94 12.96
C ASP A 202 20.29 9.19 12.25
N ASP A 203 19.15 9.07 11.56
CA ASP A 203 18.56 10.11 10.72
C ASP A 203 17.96 11.28 11.54
N ASP A 204 17.80 11.10 12.86
CA ASP A 204 17.18 12.07 13.76
C ASP A 204 17.75 12.12 15.19
N PRO A 205 17.81 13.33 15.81
CA PRO A 205 18.26 13.48 17.19
C PRO A 205 17.43 12.71 18.24
N THR A 206 16.15 12.46 18.00
CA THR A 206 15.28 11.81 18.99
C THR A 206 15.60 10.32 19.13
N GLY A 207 16.05 9.66 18.06
CA GLY A 207 16.39 8.23 18.06
C GLY A 207 17.46 7.89 19.10
N THR A 208 18.50 8.72 19.18
CA THR A 208 19.62 8.58 20.11
C THR A 208 19.25 8.73 21.59
N GLN A 209 18.07 9.26 21.93
CA GLN A 209 17.62 9.41 23.33
C GLN A 209 17.19 8.07 23.95
N THR A 210 17.02 7.03 23.13
CA THR A 210 16.57 5.69 23.55
C THR A 210 17.72 4.72 23.83
N VAL A 211 18.97 5.17 23.70
CA VAL A 211 20.16 4.35 23.94
C VAL A 211 20.92 4.83 25.18
N HIS A 212 21.58 3.90 25.87
CA HIS A 212 22.38 4.16 27.07
C HIS A 212 23.79 3.63 26.88
N ASP A 213 24.76 4.28 27.53
CA ASP A 213 26.18 3.89 27.55
C ASP A 213 26.83 3.71 26.16
N ILE A 214 26.35 4.49 25.17
CA ILE A 214 26.89 4.50 23.81
C ILE A 214 27.29 5.93 23.43
N GLU A 215 28.49 6.09 22.85
CA GLU A 215 28.96 7.38 22.37
C GLU A 215 28.22 7.78 21.09
N VAL A 216 27.78 9.04 21.04
CA VAL A 216 27.12 9.67 19.89
C VAL A 216 28.04 10.76 19.36
N LEU A 217 28.45 10.64 18.09
CA LEU A 217 29.22 11.64 17.39
C LEU A 217 28.28 12.56 16.62
N THR A 218 28.54 13.86 16.69
CA THR A 218 27.86 14.91 15.91
C THR A 218 28.75 15.49 14.82
N GLU A 219 29.92 14.88 14.61
CA GLU A 219 30.90 15.21 13.57
C GLU A 219 31.53 13.92 13.03
N TRP A 220 32.04 13.96 11.81
CA TRP A 220 32.54 12.79 11.08
C TRP A 220 33.79 13.13 10.24
N SER A 221 34.65 13.98 10.79
CA SER A 221 36.00 14.17 10.24
C SER A 221 36.79 12.87 10.32
N VAL A 222 37.75 12.68 9.41
CA VAL A 222 38.61 11.48 9.41
C VAL A 222 39.35 11.36 10.74
N GLU A 223 39.82 12.47 11.29
CA GLU A 223 40.56 12.53 12.56
C GLU A 223 39.70 12.05 13.74
N SER A 224 38.48 12.55 13.88
CA SER A 224 37.57 12.18 14.97
C SER A 224 37.15 10.70 14.85
N LEU A 225 36.90 10.23 13.63
CA LEU A 225 36.59 8.82 13.39
C LEU A 225 37.79 7.90 13.69
N VAL A 226 39.03 8.31 13.36
CA VAL A 226 40.24 7.56 13.71
C VAL A 226 40.41 7.46 15.23
N GLU A 227 40.24 8.57 15.96
CA GLU A 227 40.30 8.55 17.43
C GLU A 227 39.26 7.59 18.00
N LYS A 228 38.03 7.66 17.48
CA LYS A 228 36.94 6.80 17.92
C LYS A 228 37.22 5.33 17.65
N LEU A 229 37.67 4.98 16.45
CA LEU A 229 37.98 3.60 16.05
C LEU A 229 39.19 3.03 16.83
N ARG A 230 40.18 3.85 17.19
CA ARG A 230 41.32 3.42 18.03
C ARG A 230 40.90 2.93 19.41
N LYS A 231 39.80 3.44 19.97
CA LYS A 231 39.23 2.96 21.23
C LYS A 231 38.58 1.57 21.10
N LYS A 232 38.50 1.02 19.88
CA LYS A 232 37.88 -0.28 19.54
C LYS A 232 36.47 -0.43 20.15
N PRO A 233 35.57 0.55 19.94
CA PRO A 233 34.22 0.47 20.48
C PRO A 233 33.49 -0.70 19.85
N LYS A 234 32.60 -1.34 20.61
CA LYS A 234 31.67 -2.32 20.04
C LYS A 234 30.61 -1.64 19.17
N CYS A 235 30.15 -0.46 19.58
CA CYS A 235 29.18 0.33 18.85
C CYS A 235 29.38 1.83 19.11
N PHE A 236 29.04 2.67 18.12
CA PHE A 236 28.80 4.09 18.31
C PHE A 236 27.85 4.64 17.27
N PHE A 237 27.26 5.80 17.57
CA PHE A 237 26.29 6.47 16.72
C PHE A 237 26.95 7.67 16.04
N ILE A 238 26.51 7.98 14.83
CA ILE A 238 26.73 9.26 14.16
C ILE A 238 25.33 9.85 13.94
N LEU A 239 25.08 10.99 14.59
CA LEU A 239 23.84 11.72 14.43
C LEU A 239 23.92 12.54 13.13
N THR A 240 23.19 12.11 12.10
CA THR A 240 23.22 12.77 10.78
C THR A 240 22.21 13.92 10.70
N ASN A 241 21.09 13.80 11.42
CA ASN A 241 19.94 14.72 11.31
C ASN A 241 19.49 14.91 9.85
N SER A 242 19.64 13.86 9.03
CA SER A 242 19.42 13.91 7.58
C SER A 242 17.97 14.20 7.20
N ARG A 243 16.99 13.87 8.07
CA ARG A 243 15.56 14.20 7.83
C ARG A 243 15.27 15.70 7.67
N SER A 244 16.17 16.56 8.15
CA SER A 244 16.06 18.02 7.98
C SER A 244 16.54 18.50 6.60
N LEU A 245 17.06 17.60 5.76
CA LEU A 245 17.67 17.89 4.47
C LEU A 245 16.77 17.48 3.30
N SER A 246 17.15 17.91 2.09
CA SER A 246 16.57 17.32 0.87
C SER A 246 17.17 15.94 0.62
N SER A 247 16.49 15.12 -0.19
CA SER A 247 16.96 13.78 -0.55
C SER A 247 18.37 13.78 -1.15
N GLU A 248 18.70 14.77 -1.99
CA GLU A 248 20.03 14.90 -2.60
C GLU A 248 21.10 15.23 -1.56
N LYS A 249 20.77 16.10 -0.59
CA LYS A 249 21.68 16.48 0.49
C LYS A 249 21.87 15.35 1.50
N ALA A 250 20.81 14.63 1.85
CA ALA A 250 20.89 13.44 2.70
C ALA A 250 21.77 12.36 2.05
N SER A 251 21.57 12.09 0.75
CA SER A 251 22.41 11.15 0.00
C SER A 251 23.88 11.57 -0.04
N ALA A 252 24.16 12.87 -0.26
CA ALA A 252 25.52 13.39 -0.26
C ALA A 252 26.18 13.30 1.13
N LEU A 253 25.42 13.58 2.20
CA LEU A 253 25.87 13.44 3.58
C LEU A 253 26.24 12.00 3.92
N ILE A 254 25.38 11.03 3.58
CA ILE A 254 25.68 9.60 3.80
C ILE A 254 26.93 9.18 3.04
N LYS A 255 27.14 9.68 1.81
CA LYS A 255 28.36 9.39 1.04
C LYS A 255 29.61 9.97 1.70
N ASP A 256 29.54 11.20 2.20
CA ASP A 256 30.64 11.86 2.91
C ASP A 256 31.02 11.10 4.19
N ILE A 257 30.04 10.76 5.03
CA ILE A 257 30.24 9.98 6.25
C ILE A 257 30.89 8.62 5.94
N CYS A 258 30.32 7.87 5.00
CA CYS A 258 30.85 6.57 4.60
C CYS A 258 32.26 6.66 3.99
N GLY A 259 32.53 7.70 3.20
CA GLY A 259 33.85 7.96 2.63
C GLY A 259 34.89 8.22 3.72
N ASN A 260 34.58 9.11 4.66
CA ASN A 260 35.47 9.43 5.78
C ASN A 260 35.67 8.23 6.70
N LEU A 261 34.62 7.44 6.94
CA LEU A 261 34.71 6.21 7.72
C LEU A 261 35.62 5.17 7.05
N SER A 262 35.54 5.01 5.73
CA SER A 262 36.43 4.12 4.97
C SER A 262 37.90 4.56 5.07
N VAL A 263 38.17 5.87 4.97
CA VAL A 263 39.53 6.42 5.13
C VAL A 263 40.03 6.23 6.56
N ALA A 264 39.20 6.52 7.55
CA ALA A 264 39.53 6.35 8.96
C ALA A 264 39.83 4.89 9.31
N ALA A 265 39.00 3.95 8.85
CA ALA A 265 39.18 2.53 9.09
C ALA A 265 40.48 1.98 8.50
N LYS A 266 40.86 2.41 7.29
CA LYS A 266 42.17 2.07 6.68
C LYS A 266 43.37 2.62 7.46
N SER A 267 43.16 3.65 8.28
CA SER A 267 44.20 4.30 9.08
C SER A 267 44.36 3.69 10.48
N VAL A 268 43.56 2.69 10.84
CA VAL A 268 43.59 2.00 12.14
C VAL A 268 43.84 0.51 11.91
N GLU A 269 44.90 -0.03 12.50
CA GLU A 269 45.22 -1.46 12.36
C GLU A 269 44.17 -2.37 13.00
N ASN A 270 43.84 -3.44 12.29
CA ASN A 270 42.93 -4.50 12.76
C ASN A 270 41.53 -3.99 13.16
N ILE A 271 41.00 -3.04 12.37
CA ILE A 271 39.62 -2.59 12.48
C ILE A 271 38.79 -3.12 11.31
N ASP A 272 37.58 -3.54 11.61
CA ASP A 272 36.53 -3.84 10.64
C ASP A 272 35.22 -3.29 11.21
N TYR A 273 34.26 -2.95 10.35
CA TYR A 273 33.04 -2.29 10.78
C TYR A 273 31.82 -2.72 9.96
N THR A 274 30.65 -2.37 10.46
CA THR A 274 29.36 -2.54 9.77
C THR A 274 28.55 -1.27 9.97
N VAL A 275 27.95 -0.77 8.89
CA VAL A 275 27.08 0.40 8.93
C VAL A 275 25.64 -0.06 9.05
N VAL A 276 24.90 0.51 9.99
CA VAL A 276 23.44 0.37 10.10
C VAL A 276 22.81 1.74 9.91
N LEU A 277 21.92 1.84 8.94
CA LEU A 277 21.05 3.00 8.79
C LEU A 277 19.86 2.83 9.74
N ARG A 278 19.76 3.73 10.71
CA ARG A 278 18.67 3.76 11.67
C ARG A 278 17.69 4.86 11.25
N GLY A 279 16.49 4.45 10.88
CA GLY A 279 15.40 5.33 10.49
C GLY A 279 14.27 5.37 11.49
N ASP A 280 13.21 6.09 11.14
CA ASP A 280 12.03 6.24 11.97
C ASP A 280 11.16 4.97 12.03
N SER A 281 10.74 4.59 13.24
CA SER A 281 9.83 3.46 13.44
C SER A 281 8.48 3.64 12.76
N THR A 282 8.07 4.88 12.43
CA THR A 282 6.86 5.14 11.61
C THR A 282 7.13 5.27 10.12
N LEU A 283 8.23 4.69 9.63
CA LEU A 283 8.57 4.55 8.21
C LEU A 283 8.84 5.86 7.46
N ARG A 284 9.06 6.97 8.18
CA ARG A 284 9.47 8.25 7.60
C ARG A 284 10.99 8.30 7.44
N GLY A 285 11.45 9.10 6.49
CA GLY A 285 12.86 9.30 6.21
C GLY A 285 13.19 9.12 4.73
N HIS A 286 14.48 9.20 4.43
CA HIS A 286 15.05 9.17 3.08
C HIS A 286 15.35 7.76 2.59
N PHE A 287 14.54 6.77 2.98
CA PHE A 287 14.55 5.47 2.31
C PHE A 287 13.83 5.59 0.95
N PRO A 288 14.39 5.07 -0.15
CA PRO A 288 15.61 4.24 -0.23
C PRO A 288 16.91 5.02 -0.48
N GLU A 289 16.88 6.34 -0.65
CA GLU A 289 18.02 7.12 -1.13
C GLU A 289 19.27 7.05 -0.24
N GLU A 290 19.12 7.00 1.09
CA GLU A 290 20.25 6.77 2.00
C GLU A 290 20.86 5.38 1.85
N ALA A 291 20.02 4.36 1.65
CA ALA A 291 20.49 2.99 1.41
C ALA A 291 21.22 2.89 0.06
N ASP A 292 20.67 3.50 -0.99
CA ASP A 292 21.31 3.60 -2.31
C ASP A 292 22.66 4.34 -2.21
N ALA A 293 22.76 5.37 -1.37
CA ALA A 293 24.01 6.10 -1.14
C ALA A 293 25.10 5.20 -0.54
N VAL A 294 24.76 4.36 0.44
CA VAL A 294 25.71 3.37 1.03
C VAL A 294 26.14 2.33 -0.01
N VAL A 295 25.19 1.76 -0.76
CA VAL A 295 25.44 0.76 -1.81
C VAL A 295 26.35 1.32 -2.90
N SER A 296 26.17 2.59 -3.29
CA SER A 296 26.99 3.22 -4.33
C SER A 296 28.48 3.32 -3.99
N LEU A 297 28.84 3.23 -2.71
CA LEU A 297 30.23 3.30 -2.23
C LEU A 297 30.83 1.91 -1.95
N HIS A 298 30.02 0.99 -1.43
CA HIS A 298 30.49 -0.31 -0.94
C HIS A 298 30.21 -1.47 -1.90
N GLY A 299 29.47 -1.23 -2.98
CA GLY A 299 29.05 -2.26 -3.94
C GLY A 299 27.68 -2.86 -3.59
N GLU A 300 27.25 -3.85 -4.40
CA GLU A 300 26.00 -4.57 -4.17
C GLU A 300 26.03 -5.31 -2.82
N MET A 301 24.91 -5.26 -2.11
CA MET A 301 24.69 -5.95 -0.83
C MET A 301 23.82 -7.17 -1.08
N ASP A 302 24.05 -8.25 -0.35
CA ASP A 302 23.25 -9.49 -0.50
C ASP A 302 21.76 -9.28 -0.16
N ALA A 303 21.47 -8.44 0.84
CA ALA A 303 20.11 -8.14 1.27
C ALA A 303 20.00 -6.81 2.03
N TRP A 304 18.81 -6.22 2.02
CA TRP A 304 18.40 -5.16 2.96
C TRP A 304 17.39 -5.71 3.96
N ILE A 305 17.65 -5.51 5.25
CA ILE A 305 16.76 -5.95 6.33
C ILE A 305 16.01 -4.73 6.86
N ILE A 306 14.70 -4.72 6.67
CA ILE A 306 13.81 -3.66 7.16
C ILE A 306 13.02 -4.20 8.36
N CYS A 307 13.34 -3.70 9.56
CA CYS A 307 12.73 -4.12 10.81
C CYS A 307 12.28 -2.89 11.63
N PRO A 308 11.10 -2.33 11.35
CA PRO A 308 10.60 -1.12 12.02
C PRO A 308 9.92 -1.41 13.37
N PHE A 309 9.95 -2.67 13.84
CA PHE A 309 9.36 -3.04 15.13
C PHE A 309 10.01 -2.26 16.27
N PHE A 310 9.20 -1.62 17.11
CA PHE A 310 9.67 -0.89 18.27
C PHE A 310 8.63 -0.92 19.38
N LEU A 311 8.80 -1.87 20.30
CA LEU A 311 7.83 -2.19 21.35
C LEU A 311 7.53 -1.01 22.26
N GLN A 312 8.55 -0.28 22.72
CA GLN A 312 8.41 0.86 23.62
C GLN A 312 7.70 2.04 22.94
N GLY A 313 7.87 2.17 21.62
CA GLY A 313 7.09 3.10 20.81
C GLY A 313 5.70 2.54 20.45
N GLY A 314 5.36 1.30 20.77
CA GLY A 314 4.10 0.70 20.33
C GLY A 314 4.02 0.52 18.81
N ARG A 315 5.14 0.26 18.15
CA ARG A 315 5.21 -0.05 16.71
C ARG A 315 5.32 -1.56 16.51
N TYR A 316 4.37 -2.13 15.80
CA TYR A 316 4.23 -3.58 15.63
C TYR A 316 4.24 -3.95 14.16
N THR A 317 4.89 -5.06 13.80
CA THR A 317 4.81 -5.63 12.45
C THR A 317 4.19 -7.01 12.54
N ILE A 318 2.99 -7.17 12.00
CA ILE A 318 2.20 -8.40 12.08
C ILE A 318 1.77 -8.79 10.67
N LYS A 319 2.15 -10.01 10.25
CA LYS A 319 1.86 -10.54 8.89
C LYS A 319 2.28 -9.58 7.77
N GLY A 320 3.44 -8.92 7.95
CA GLY A 320 3.99 -7.96 6.99
C GLY A 320 3.33 -6.58 7.00
N ILE A 321 2.28 -6.36 7.80
CA ILE A 321 1.66 -5.05 7.99
C ILE A 321 2.27 -4.38 9.21
N HIS A 322 2.69 -3.12 9.05
CA HIS A 322 3.16 -2.29 10.13
C HIS A 322 2.01 -1.48 10.76
N TYR A 323 1.96 -1.48 12.08
CA TYR A 323 0.94 -0.83 12.90
C TYR A 323 1.57 0.09 13.92
N VAL A 324 0.88 1.20 14.19
CA VAL A 324 1.16 2.11 15.30
C VAL A 324 0.06 1.92 16.33
N ALA A 325 0.44 1.71 17.59
CA ALA A 325 -0.51 1.61 18.68
C ALA A 325 -1.10 2.98 19.01
N ASP A 326 -2.42 3.07 19.00
CA ASP A 326 -3.20 4.13 19.62
C ASP A 326 -4.00 3.51 20.76
N SER A 327 -3.52 3.73 21.99
CA SER A 327 -4.11 3.16 23.20
C SER A 327 -4.21 1.61 23.14
N ASP A 328 -5.43 1.07 23.05
CA ASP A 328 -5.70 -0.38 22.98
C ASP A 328 -5.84 -0.89 21.54
N TRP A 329 -5.63 -0.02 20.55
CA TRP A 329 -5.83 -0.31 19.14
C TRP A 329 -4.50 -0.26 18.38
N LEU A 330 -4.38 -1.09 17.35
CA LEU A 330 -3.30 -1.10 16.39
C LEU A 330 -3.83 -0.53 15.09
N VAL A 331 -3.40 0.68 14.75
CA VAL A 331 -3.79 1.39 13.54
C VAL A 331 -2.74 1.11 12.47
N PRO A 332 -3.11 0.68 11.25
CA PRO A 332 -2.16 0.51 10.15
C PRO A 332 -1.35 1.79 9.92
N ALA A 333 -0.03 1.68 9.78
CA ALA A 333 0.86 2.85 9.77
C ALA A 333 0.49 3.88 8.68
N GLY A 334 0.08 3.42 7.50
CA GLY A 334 -0.40 4.23 6.38
C GLY A 334 -1.70 5.01 6.65
N ASP A 335 -2.48 4.62 7.66
CA ASP A 335 -3.71 5.30 8.06
C ASP A 335 -3.48 6.37 9.17
N THR A 336 -2.27 6.40 9.74
CA THR A 336 -1.90 7.34 10.81
C THR A 336 -1.56 8.74 10.28
N GLU A 337 -1.44 9.72 11.18
CA GLU A 337 -0.94 11.05 10.87
C GLU A 337 0.50 11.05 10.36
N PHE A 338 1.33 10.06 10.75
CA PHE A 338 2.73 9.96 10.33
C PHE A 338 2.86 9.69 8.82
N ALA A 339 1.93 8.91 8.26
CA ALA A 339 1.90 8.64 6.82
C ALA A 339 1.48 9.85 5.98
N ARG A 340 0.89 10.88 6.60
CA ARG A 340 0.47 12.14 5.96
C ARG A 340 1.53 13.23 6.06
N ASP A 341 2.76 12.88 6.43
CA ASP A 341 3.89 13.79 6.46
C ASP A 341 4.10 14.45 5.09
N ALA A 342 4.33 15.76 5.07
CA ALA A 342 4.46 16.52 3.83
C ALA A 342 5.72 16.17 3.02
N SER A 343 6.79 15.74 3.70
CA SER A 343 8.08 15.42 3.10
C SER A 343 8.25 13.92 2.90
N PHE A 344 7.74 13.11 3.82
CA PHE A 344 8.01 11.67 3.91
C PHE A 344 6.76 10.79 3.83
N GLY A 345 5.62 11.36 3.43
CA GLY A 345 4.34 10.65 3.36
C GLY A 345 4.39 9.38 2.52
N TYR A 346 3.52 8.45 2.86
CA TYR A 346 3.36 7.15 2.21
C TYR A 346 1.93 6.65 2.40
N LYS A 347 1.52 5.62 1.67
CA LYS A 347 0.16 5.06 1.74
C LYS A 347 0.15 3.64 2.27
N SER A 348 1.10 2.80 1.87
CA SER A 348 1.02 1.39 2.24
C SER A 348 1.49 1.15 3.68
N SER A 349 0.74 0.31 4.39
CA SER A 349 1.16 -0.26 5.67
C SER A 349 1.78 -1.64 5.51
N ASN A 350 1.62 -2.31 4.36
CA ASN A 350 2.32 -3.57 4.09
C ASN A 350 3.77 -3.23 3.73
N LEU A 351 4.76 -3.75 4.47
CA LEU A 351 6.15 -3.36 4.28
C LEU A 351 6.69 -3.68 2.88
N ARG A 352 6.18 -4.72 2.21
CA ARG A 352 6.60 -5.06 0.85
C ARG A 352 6.11 -4.04 -0.17
N GLU A 353 4.83 -3.67 -0.06
CA GLU A 353 4.21 -2.63 -0.89
C GLU A 353 4.78 -1.25 -0.56
N TRP A 354 5.10 -0.98 0.71
CA TRP A 354 5.77 0.25 1.12
C TRP A 354 7.17 0.36 0.50
N VAL A 355 7.94 -0.73 0.42
CA VAL A 355 9.22 -0.74 -0.31
C VAL A 355 9.00 -0.41 -1.79
N GLU A 356 8.02 -1.02 -2.44
CA GLU A 356 7.69 -0.73 -3.83
C GLU A 356 7.28 0.73 -4.03
N GLU A 357 6.45 1.27 -3.14
CA GLU A 357 6.02 2.67 -3.13
C GLU A 357 7.22 3.62 -3.01
N LYS A 358 8.05 3.43 -1.98
CA LYS A 358 9.22 4.29 -1.70
C LYS A 358 10.27 4.20 -2.79
N THR A 359 10.43 3.03 -3.40
CA THR A 359 11.37 2.83 -4.53
C THR A 359 10.76 3.20 -5.89
N ARG A 360 9.52 3.70 -5.91
CA ARG A 360 8.79 4.08 -7.14
C ARG A 360 8.72 2.94 -8.15
N GLY A 361 8.50 1.72 -7.67
CA GLY A 361 8.40 0.50 -8.48
C GLY A 361 9.72 -0.16 -8.86
N ARG A 362 10.88 0.42 -8.49
CA ARG A 362 12.20 -0.18 -8.78
C ARG A 362 12.39 -1.53 -8.10
N ILE A 363 11.88 -1.70 -6.89
CA ILE A 363 11.86 -2.98 -6.18
C ILE A 363 10.39 -3.40 -6.03
N PRO A 364 9.87 -4.32 -6.85
CA PRO A 364 8.46 -4.72 -6.79
C PRO A 364 8.16 -5.47 -5.49
N ALA A 365 6.97 -5.32 -4.92
CA ALA A 365 6.59 -5.99 -3.66
C ALA A 365 6.70 -7.51 -3.74
N SER A 366 6.55 -8.09 -4.95
CA SER A 366 6.71 -9.52 -5.21
C SER A 366 8.14 -10.03 -5.05
N SER A 367 9.16 -9.17 -5.16
CA SER A 367 10.56 -9.54 -4.92
C SER A 367 11.03 -9.29 -3.49
N VAL A 368 10.17 -8.74 -2.63
CA VAL A 368 10.49 -8.47 -1.22
C VAL A 368 9.99 -9.63 -0.37
N SER A 369 10.92 -10.39 0.20
CA SER A 369 10.60 -11.46 1.15
C SER A 369 10.12 -10.90 2.48
N SER A 370 9.18 -11.60 3.12
CA SER A 370 8.68 -11.25 4.46
C SER A 370 8.96 -12.38 5.43
N ILE A 371 9.71 -12.06 6.48
CA ILE A 371 9.97 -12.96 7.60
C ILE A 371 8.82 -12.79 8.59
N SER A 372 7.90 -13.76 8.62
CA SER A 372 6.71 -13.67 9.45
C SER A 372 6.99 -14.02 10.91
N ILE A 373 6.16 -13.52 11.82
CA ILE A 373 6.24 -13.88 13.25
C ILE A 373 6.00 -15.38 13.49
N ASN A 374 5.18 -16.03 12.66
CA ASN A 374 5.01 -17.49 12.70
C ASN A 374 6.31 -18.21 12.36
N LEU A 375 6.99 -17.79 11.29
CA LEU A 375 8.29 -18.37 10.93
C LEU A 375 9.30 -18.21 12.08
N LEU A 376 9.37 -17.02 12.67
CA LEU A 376 10.28 -16.74 13.79
C LEU A 376 9.98 -17.56 15.05
N ARG A 377 8.70 -17.78 15.37
CA ARG A 377 8.26 -18.43 16.63
C ARG A 377 8.02 -19.94 16.52
N GLU A 378 7.72 -20.46 15.34
CA GLU A 378 7.47 -21.89 15.12
C GLU A 378 8.65 -22.58 14.43
N GLY A 379 9.28 -21.90 13.46
CA GLY A 379 10.41 -22.43 12.71
C GLY A 379 11.76 -22.18 13.36
N GLY A 380 11.90 -21.11 14.15
CA GLY A 380 13.17 -20.73 14.76
C GLY A 380 14.29 -20.50 13.74
N PRO A 381 15.56 -20.59 14.14
CA PRO A 381 16.71 -20.44 13.25
C PRO A 381 16.73 -21.44 12.08
N GLU A 382 16.37 -22.71 12.30
CA GLU A 382 16.38 -23.74 11.25
C GLU A 382 15.26 -23.54 10.21
N GLY A 383 14.13 -22.95 10.61
CA GLY A 383 13.06 -22.58 9.69
C GLY A 383 13.46 -21.50 8.68
N MET A 384 14.44 -20.67 9.03
CA MET A 384 14.98 -19.62 8.16
C MET A 384 15.84 -20.19 7.02
N ASP A 385 16.60 -21.25 7.30
CA ASP A 385 17.49 -21.87 6.30
C ASP A 385 16.74 -22.54 5.14
N ASN A 386 15.47 -22.90 5.35
CA ASN A 386 14.61 -23.56 4.35
C ASN A 386 13.88 -22.59 3.40
N GLN A 387 14.12 -21.27 3.48
CA GLN A 387 13.49 -20.25 2.63
C GLN A 387 14.35 -19.78 1.44
N HIS A 388 15.54 -20.36 1.24
CA HIS A 388 16.47 -19.98 0.17
C HIS A 388 16.47 -20.93 -1.02
#